data_AF-A0A813D7R7-F1
#
_entry.id   AF-A0A813D7R7-F1
#
_cell.length_a   1.000
_cell.length_b   1.000
_cell.length_c   1.000
_cell.angle_alpha   90.00
_cell.angle_beta   90.00
_cell.angle_gamma   90.00
#
_symmetry.space_group_name_H-M   'P 1'
#
loop_
_entity.id
_entity.type
_entity.pdbx_description
1 polymer ?
#
loop_
_entity_poly.entity_id
_entity_poly.type
_entity_poly.pdbx_seq_one_letter_code
_entity_poly.pdbx_strand_id
1 'polypeptide(L)'
;MPFKMQKLHMPWTPQGLLFLALLGSILCPPASGIMDPSPEEKRLAWKYPDCSHLTAERGYALVDWPEVRRELHLNPYPENMPAVFGILDKLRGGSAEYDEEARLCIMGIPAVFFFLTKWTVDTMDRDEHGRPDEEAVKKVTVQYSIFENYISALHPGLINAANWTFDDLQIGRLRRQILQCYRQLEAKTANGSKFPPLKVYVYDEVDVPELEPLLRSQIYCSRGQWGTDVQVHDFFATSSIRTDDPAEADFFFVPGYAICVLEGNLYTLDEVDDLYKNLVQALPYFNASGGRDHVFVFGSGMAQS
;
A
#
# COMPACT_ATOMS: atom_id res chain seq x y z
N MET A 1 14.51 24.66 -8.11
CA MET A 1 15.80 24.67 -7.39
C MET A 1 16.03 23.25 -6.86
N PRO A 2 17.22 22.64 -7.01
CA PRO A 2 17.43 21.30 -6.46
C PRO A 2 17.49 21.43 -4.94
N PHE A 3 16.49 20.89 -4.24
CA PHE A 3 16.51 20.77 -2.79
C PHE A 3 17.60 19.75 -2.45
N LYS A 4 18.78 20.22 -2.03
CA LYS A 4 19.81 19.34 -1.45
C LYS A 4 19.24 18.80 -0.14
N MET A 5 18.65 17.61 -0.16
CA MET A 5 18.39 16.86 1.07
C MET A 5 19.74 16.68 1.79
N GLN A 6 19.97 17.48 2.83
CA GLN A 6 20.97 17.12 3.83
C GLN A 6 20.59 15.74 4.36
N LYS A 7 21.57 14.85 4.52
CA LYS A 7 21.38 13.49 5.05
C LYS A 7 20.46 13.56 6.27
N LEU A 8 19.22 13.09 6.10
CA LEU A 8 18.30 12.89 7.20
C LEU A 8 18.90 11.75 8.04
N HIS A 9 19.71 12.10 9.03
CA HIS A 9 20.16 11.15 10.04
C HIS A 9 18.96 10.85 10.94
N MET A 10 18.13 9.89 10.52
CA MET A 10 17.12 9.32 11.42
C MET A 10 17.86 8.50 12.49
N PRO A 11 17.75 8.84 13.78
CA PRO A 11 18.40 8.08 14.84
C PRO A 11 17.63 6.76 15.04
N TRP A 12 18.15 5.66 14.52
CA TRP A 12 17.63 4.33 14.83
C TRP A 12 18.45 3.72 15.98
N THR A 13 17.85 3.59 17.15
CA THR A 13 18.28 2.59 18.15
C THR A 13 17.41 1.33 17.99
N PRO A 14 17.91 0.13 18.34
CA PRO A 14 17.13 -1.13 18.28
C PRO A 14 15.83 -1.12 19.11
N GLN A 15 15.62 -0.11 19.95
CA GLN A 15 14.42 0.10 20.75
C GLN A 15 13.26 0.70 19.93
N GLY A 16 13.53 1.39 18.81
CA GLY A 16 12.50 1.93 17.91
C GLY A 16 11.81 0.88 17.02
N LEU A 17 12.43 -0.28 16.82
CA LEU A 17 11.85 -1.40 16.07
C LEU A 17 10.93 -2.29 16.92
N LEU A 18 10.97 -2.16 18.25
CA LEU A 18 10.14 -2.95 19.17
C LEU A 18 8.73 -2.34 19.35
N PHE A 19 8.50 -1.11 18.87
CA PHE A 19 7.21 -0.41 18.96
C PHE A 19 6.23 -0.82 17.85
N LEU A 20 6.75 -1.32 16.71
CA LEU A 20 5.98 -1.56 15.47
C LEU A 20 5.30 -2.93 15.39
N ALA A 21 5.49 -3.81 16.37
CA ALA A 21 4.79 -5.10 16.47
C ALA A 21 3.42 -5.00 17.19
N LEU A 22 2.96 -3.80 17.56
CA LEU A 22 1.96 -3.58 18.60
C LEU A 22 0.66 -2.86 18.17
N LEU A 23 0.44 -2.60 16.88
CA LEU A 23 -0.81 -1.99 16.37
C LEU A 23 -1.92 -3.00 16.01
N GLY A 24 -1.78 -4.28 16.33
CA GLY A 24 -2.79 -5.32 16.10
C GLY A 24 -4.09 -5.20 16.93
N SER A 25 -4.30 -4.10 17.66
CA SER A 25 -5.36 -3.90 18.65
C SER A 25 -6.54 -3.05 18.17
N ILE A 26 -6.56 -2.65 16.90
CA ILE A 26 -7.78 -2.06 16.33
C ILE A 26 -8.87 -3.14 16.13
N LEU A 27 -8.51 -4.43 15.98
CA LEU A 27 -9.48 -5.55 15.88
C LEU A 27 -9.08 -6.94 16.50
N CYS A 28 -7.95 -7.11 17.21
CA CYS A 28 -7.58 -8.40 17.87
C CYS A 28 -6.92 -8.17 19.27
N PRO A 29 -7.10 -9.05 20.29
CA PRO A 29 -6.72 -8.73 21.68
C PRO A 29 -5.18 -8.72 21.90
N PRO A 30 -4.69 -7.96 22.89
CA PRO A 30 -3.33 -7.42 22.86
C PRO A 30 -2.25 -8.38 23.36
N ALA A 31 -1.06 -8.30 22.75
CA ALA A 31 0.19 -8.52 23.45
C ALA A 31 0.58 -7.24 24.20
N SER A 32 0.86 -7.38 25.49
CA SER A 32 1.08 -6.32 26.47
C SER A 32 2.23 -5.35 26.13
N GLY A 33 2.00 -4.03 26.18
CA GLY A 33 3.09 -3.06 26.31
C GLY A 33 2.83 -1.60 25.91
N ILE A 34 1.78 -1.28 25.14
CA ILE A 34 1.45 0.10 24.72
C ILE A 34 -0.03 0.37 25.00
N MET A 35 -0.37 1.63 25.29
CA MET A 35 -1.73 2.08 25.58
C MET A 35 -2.67 1.73 24.41
N ASP A 36 -3.60 0.82 24.66
CA ASP A 36 -4.76 0.61 23.81
C ASP A 36 -5.52 1.95 23.70
N PRO A 37 -5.76 2.50 22.50
CA PRO A 37 -6.53 3.73 22.38
C PRO A 37 -7.87 3.55 23.06
N SER A 38 -8.27 4.55 23.84
CA SER A 38 -9.53 4.54 24.55
C SER A 38 -10.68 4.31 23.56
N PRO A 39 -11.82 3.75 24.02
CA PRO A 39 -13.01 3.62 23.18
C PRO A 39 -13.50 4.93 22.56
N GLU A 40 -13.17 6.08 23.16
CA GLU A 40 -13.44 7.40 22.56
C GLU A 40 -12.51 7.70 21.38
N GLU A 41 -11.21 7.48 21.51
CA GLU A 41 -10.25 7.68 20.42
C GLU A 41 -10.57 6.78 19.22
N LYS A 42 -10.91 5.51 19.46
CA LYS A 42 -11.36 4.59 18.39
C LYS A 42 -12.61 5.10 17.67
N ARG A 43 -13.59 5.63 18.43
CA ARG A 43 -14.81 6.22 17.86
C ARG A 43 -14.53 7.50 17.08
N LEU A 44 -13.65 8.36 17.56
CA LEU A 44 -13.25 9.59 16.88
C LEU A 44 -12.49 9.30 15.59
N ALA A 45 -11.57 8.33 15.60
CA ALA A 45 -10.83 7.90 14.41
C ALA A 45 -11.77 7.41 13.31
N TRP A 46 -12.80 6.61 13.67
CA TRP A 46 -13.79 6.15 12.69
C TRP A 46 -14.73 7.27 12.20
N LYS A 47 -15.11 8.18 13.11
CA LYS A 47 -16.04 9.28 12.79
C LYS A 47 -15.37 10.39 11.97
N TYR A 48 -14.07 10.62 12.19
CA TYR A 48 -13.28 11.70 11.59
C TYR A 48 -11.92 11.16 11.13
N PRO A 49 -11.90 10.25 10.15
CA PRO A 49 -10.66 9.64 9.64
C PRO A 49 -9.76 10.64 8.90
N ASP A 50 -10.33 11.78 8.51
CA ASP A 50 -9.64 12.92 7.93
C ASP A 50 -9.01 13.87 8.97
N CYS A 51 -9.13 13.54 10.26
CA CYS A 51 -8.63 14.33 11.38
C CYS A 51 -9.26 15.73 11.50
N SER A 52 -10.41 15.98 10.86
CA SER A 52 -11.12 17.27 10.89
C SER A 52 -11.57 17.69 12.29
N HIS A 53 -11.67 16.75 13.22
CA HIS A 53 -12.01 17.01 14.62
C HIS A 53 -10.87 17.63 15.44
N LEU A 54 -9.64 17.61 14.92
CA LEU A 54 -8.50 18.26 15.57
C LEU A 54 -8.59 19.76 15.33
N THR A 55 -9.36 20.45 16.15
CA THR A 55 -9.33 21.92 16.22
C THR A 55 -8.19 22.37 17.14
N ALA A 56 -7.60 23.53 16.87
CA ALA A 56 -6.55 24.17 17.69
C ALA A 56 -6.88 24.31 19.20
N GLU A 57 -8.15 24.16 19.59
CA GLU A 57 -8.62 24.17 20.97
C GLU A 57 -8.18 22.94 21.80
N ARG A 58 -7.86 21.81 21.16
CA ARG A 58 -7.12 20.71 21.80
C ARG A 58 -5.64 21.00 21.62
N GLY A 59 -5.08 21.83 22.51
CA GLY A 59 -3.64 22.09 22.54
C GLY A 59 -2.83 20.80 22.44
N TYR A 60 -1.61 20.91 21.90
CA TYR A 60 -0.54 19.89 21.82
C TYR A 60 -0.28 19.18 20.48
N ALA A 61 -0.95 19.49 19.37
CA ALA A 61 -0.46 19.00 18.06
C ALA A 61 0.72 19.84 17.57
N LEU A 62 1.86 19.20 17.29
CA LEU A 62 3.00 19.80 16.58
C LEU A 62 2.65 20.08 15.11
N VAL A 63 1.71 19.31 14.56
CA VAL A 63 1.27 19.37 13.17
C VAL A 63 -0.21 19.75 13.09
N ASP A 64 -0.51 20.78 12.32
CA ASP A 64 -1.89 21.13 11.96
C ASP A 64 -2.35 20.20 10.82
N TRP A 65 -2.85 19.02 11.19
CA TRP A 65 -3.26 17.99 10.23
C TRP A 65 -4.40 18.42 9.29
N PRO A 66 -5.45 19.14 9.74
CA PRO A 66 -6.44 19.71 8.83
C PRO A 66 -5.83 20.61 7.76
N GLU A 67 -4.90 21.49 8.15
CA GLU A 67 -4.21 22.38 7.23
C GLU A 67 -3.31 21.61 6.26
N VAL A 68 -2.53 20.65 6.75
CA VAL A 68 -1.71 19.76 5.91
C VAL A 68 -2.59 19.07 4.87
N ARG A 69 -3.70 18.45 5.31
CA ARG A 69 -4.63 17.77 4.41
C ARG A 69 -5.18 18.73 3.36
N ARG A 70 -5.58 19.93 3.75
CA ARG A 70 -6.04 20.98 2.83
C ARG A 70 -4.98 21.30 1.78
N GLU A 71 -3.73 21.47 2.18
CA GLU A 71 -2.62 21.75 1.26
C GLU A 71 -2.33 20.58 0.31
N LEU A 72 -2.41 19.33 0.79
CA LEU A 72 -2.26 18.12 -0.07
C LEU A 72 -3.37 18.03 -1.13
N HIS A 73 -4.59 18.46 -0.81
CA HIS A 73 -5.71 18.50 -1.76
C HIS A 73 -5.59 19.64 -2.78
N LEU A 74 -5.13 20.82 -2.35
CA LEU A 74 -5.01 21.99 -3.22
C LEU A 74 -3.81 21.90 -4.16
N ASN A 75 -2.72 21.31 -3.69
CA ASN A 75 -1.51 21.12 -4.46
C ASN A 75 -1.33 19.61 -4.65
N PRO A 76 -1.76 19.04 -5.80
CA PRO A 76 -1.55 17.62 -6.04
C PRO A 76 -0.05 17.30 -6.06
N TYR A 77 0.29 16.02 -5.98
CA TYR A 77 1.66 15.59 -6.17
C TYR A 77 2.14 15.88 -7.61
N PRO A 78 3.39 16.37 -7.81
CA PRO A 78 4.46 16.54 -6.82
C PRO A 78 4.55 17.90 -6.12
N GLU A 79 3.65 18.84 -6.41
CA GLU A 79 3.67 20.21 -5.88
C GLU A 79 3.50 20.28 -4.36
N ASN A 80 2.88 19.26 -3.74
CA ASN A 80 2.73 19.16 -2.28
C ASN A 80 4.00 18.84 -1.49
N MET A 81 5.09 18.43 -2.14
CA MET A 81 6.28 17.95 -1.42
C MET A 81 6.90 18.94 -0.43
N PRO A 82 6.91 20.27 -0.64
CA PRO A 82 7.35 21.23 0.38
C PRO A 82 6.56 21.12 1.70
N ALA A 83 5.25 20.86 1.65
CA ALA A 83 4.44 20.66 2.85
C ALA A 83 4.86 19.38 3.58
N VAL A 84 5.07 18.29 2.84
CA VAL A 84 5.54 17.00 3.38
C VAL A 84 6.90 17.15 4.07
N PHE A 85 7.86 17.83 3.42
CA PHE A 85 9.17 18.08 4.02
C PHE A 85 9.09 18.99 5.24
N GLY A 86 8.22 20.00 5.23
CA GLY A 86 7.97 20.86 6.39
C GLY A 86 7.47 20.09 7.61
N ILE A 87 6.68 19.03 7.42
CA ILE A 87 6.23 18.14 8.51
C ILE A 87 7.39 17.29 9.03
N LEU A 88 8.14 16.66 8.13
CA LEU A 88 9.31 15.86 8.52
C LEU A 88 10.33 16.68 9.32
N ASP A 89 10.46 17.98 9.01
CA ASP A 89 11.31 18.91 9.76
C ASP A 89 10.78 19.22 11.16
N LYS A 90 9.46 19.22 11.37
CA LYS A 90 8.85 19.37 12.70
C LYS A 90 8.99 18.11 13.54
N LEU A 91 8.92 16.92 12.91
CA LEU A 91 9.00 15.61 13.57
C LEU A 91 10.44 15.11 13.81
N ARG A 92 11.41 16.03 13.91
CA ARG A 92 12.84 15.69 14.05
C ARG A 92 13.23 15.10 15.41
N GLY A 93 12.34 15.12 16.41
CA GLY A 93 12.67 14.67 17.77
C GLY A 93 12.77 13.14 17.95
N GLY A 94 12.37 12.36 16.94
CA GLY A 94 12.47 10.89 16.95
C GLY A 94 11.11 10.20 16.96
N SER A 95 11.09 8.88 17.22
CA SER A 95 9.89 8.05 17.08
C SER A 95 8.73 8.47 17.97
N ALA A 96 9.01 9.04 19.15
CA ALA A 96 7.98 9.45 20.11
C ALA A 96 7.06 10.55 19.54
N GLU A 97 7.59 11.54 18.81
CA GLU A 97 6.72 12.54 18.16
C GLU A 97 5.91 11.95 17.01
N TYR A 98 6.46 11.00 16.24
CA TYR A 98 5.68 10.32 15.20
C TYR A 98 4.50 9.56 15.80
N ASP A 99 4.73 8.82 16.89
CA ASP A 99 3.69 8.00 17.51
C ASP A 99 2.61 8.84 18.17
N GLU A 100 2.97 9.96 18.82
CA GLU A 100 1.99 10.88 19.41
C GLU A 100 1.15 11.56 18.31
N GLU A 101 1.78 12.01 17.22
CA GLU A 101 1.05 12.61 16.10
C GLU A 101 0.18 11.59 15.35
N ALA A 102 0.64 10.34 15.20
CA ALA A 102 -0.18 9.26 14.65
C ALA A 102 -1.38 8.94 15.55
N ARG A 103 -1.24 9.05 16.88
CA ARG A 103 -2.34 8.89 17.83
C ARG A 103 -3.39 10.00 17.68
N LEU A 104 -2.94 11.24 17.47
CA LEU A 104 -3.84 12.38 17.24
C LEU A 104 -4.53 12.28 15.89
N CYS A 105 -3.78 11.97 14.83
CA CYS A 105 -4.27 11.84 13.48
C CYS A 105 -3.82 10.53 12.83
N ILE A 106 -4.71 9.54 12.89
CA ILE A 106 -4.42 8.17 12.45
C ILE A 106 -3.96 8.05 10.99
N MET A 107 -4.35 9.00 10.13
CA MET A 107 -3.98 9.02 8.71
C MET A 107 -2.93 10.08 8.34
N GLY A 108 -2.57 10.98 9.27
CA GLY A 108 -1.62 12.05 9.00
C GLY A 108 -0.21 11.54 8.73
N ILE A 109 0.34 10.75 9.66
CA ILE A 109 1.65 10.12 9.50
C ILE A 109 1.69 9.17 8.28
N PRO A 110 0.70 8.28 8.06
CA PRO A 110 0.61 7.51 6.82
C PRO A 110 0.69 8.36 5.55
N ALA A 111 -0.01 9.51 5.50
CA ALA A 111 0.02 10.38 4.33
C ALA A 111 1.41 10.94 4.04
N VAL A 112 2.12 11.37 5.09
CA VAL A 112 3.52 11.85 4.98
C VAL A 112 4.41 10.76 4.38
N PHE A 113 4.33 9.54 4.91
CA PHE A 113 5.14 8.42 4.42
C PHE A 113 4.75 7.95 3.03
N PHE A 114 3.47 7.97 2.66
CA PHE A 114 3.01 7.66 1.31
C PHE A 114 3.69 8.60 0.29
N PHE A 115 3.57 9.92 0.48
CA PHE A 115 4.14 10.91 -0.43
C PHE A 115 5.66 10.91 -0.43
N LEU A 116 6.29 10.74 0.74
CA LEU A 116 7.75 10.64 0.83
C LEU A 116 8.28 9.41 0.07
N THR A 117 7.62 8.26 0.23
CA THR A 117 7.99 7.02 -0.45
C THR A 117 7.78 7.16 -1.95
N LYS A 118 6.61 7.65 -2.38
CA LYS A 118 6.29 7.91 -3.78
C LYS A 118 7.28 8.86 -4.43
N TRP A 119 7.60 9.98 -3.78
CA TRP A 119 8.60 10.93 -4.27
C TRP A 119 9.95 10.26 -4.45
N THR A 120 10.41 9.49 -3.46
CA THR A 120 11.69 8.80 -3.55
C THR A 120 11.70 7.77 -4.69
N VAL A 121 10.57 7.09 -4.96
CA VAL A 121 10.42 6.17 -6.11
C VAL A 121 10.46 6.88 -7.45
N ASP A 122 9.76 8.00 -7.59
CA ASP A 122 9.65 8.72 -8.85
C ASP A 122 10.91 9.53 -9.19
N THR A 123 11.68 9.97 -8.18
CA THR A 123 12.87 10.82 -8.38
C THR A 123 14.21 10.10 -8.16
N MET A 124 14.22 8.80 -7.89
CA MET A 124 15.49 8.08 -7.74
C MET A 124 16.29 8.07 -9.04
N ASP A 125 17.60 8.22 -8.91
CA ASP A 125 18.50 8.11 -10.05
C ASP A 125 18.45 6.71 -10.63
N ARG A 126 18.54 6.65 -11.96
CA ARG A 126 18.61 5.40 -12.72
C ARG A 126 19.85 5.42 -13.59
N ASP A 127 20.47 4.26 -13.76
CA ASP A 127 21.61 4.13 -14.67
C ASP A 127 21.19 4.10 -16.14
N GLU A 128 22.17 3.96 -17.04
CA GLU A 128 21.95 3.92 -18.49
C GLU A 128 21.05 2.76 -18.97
N HIS A 129 20.85 1.74 -18.14
CA HIS A 129 19.98 0.59 -18.40
C HIS A 129 18.61 0.74 -17.71
N GLY A 130 18.32 1.91 -17.12
CA GLY A 130 17.08 2.19 -16.40
C GLY A 130 17.01 1.55 -15.01
N ARG A 131 18.10 0.96 -14.50
CA ARG A 131 18.12 0.31 -13.19
C ARG A 131 18.21 1.34 -12.08
N PRO A 132 17.48 1.18 -10.97
CA PRO A 132 17.48 2.14 -9.88
C PRO A 132 18.79 2.09 -9.08
N ASP A 133 19.16 3.22 -8.47
CA ASP A 133 20.25 3.26 -7.48
C ASP A 133 19.97 2.36 -6.27
N GLU A 134 20.94 1.52 -5.89
CA GLU A 134 20.77 0.51 -4.83
C GLU A 134 20.49 1.15 -3.46
N GLU A 135 21.14 2.28 -3.15
CA GLU A 135 20.94 2.98 -1.88
C GLU A 135 19.57 3.66 -1.82
N ALA A 136 19.10 4.20 -2.94
CA ALA A 136 17.74 4.71 -3.06
C ALA A 136 16.69 3.61 -2.83
N VAL A 137 16.87 2.41 -3.39
CA VAL A 137 15.97 1.26 -3.16
C VAL A 137 15.94 0.85 -1.68
N LYS A 138 17.11 0.78 -1.03
CA LYS A 138 17.18 0.52 0.43
C LYS A 138 16.40 1.57 1.22
N LYS A 139 16.59 2.86 0.90
CA LYS A 139 15.88 3.96 1.55
C LYS A 139 14.36 3.87 1.38
N VAL A 140 13.90 3.66 0.15
CA VAL A 140 12.46 3.49 -0.17
C VAL A 140 11.87 2.32 0.60
N THR A 141 12.62 1.23 0.76
CA THR A 141 12.13 0.05 1.47
C THR A 141 11.91 0.34 2.94
N VAL A 142 12.86 1.05 3.57
CA VAL A 142 12.71 1.47 4.97
C VAL A 142 11.49 2.38 5.10
N GLN A 143 11.35 3.38 4.22
CA GLN A 143 10.19 4.29 4.22
C GLN A 143 8.87 3.52 4.06
N TYR A 144 8.78 2.60 3.10
CA TYR A 144 7.58 1.80 2.86
C TYR A 144 7.31 0.82 3.99
N SER A 145 8.34 0.26 4.63
CA SER A 145 8.16 -0.63 5.79
C SER A 145 7.54 0.11 6.97
N ILE A 146 7.97 1.35 7.21
CA ILE A 146 7.37 2.22 8.23
C ILE A 146 5.93 2.55 7.86
N PHE A 147 5.70 2.98 6.61
CA PHE A 147 4.36 3.25 6.10
C PHE A 147 3.42 2.06 6.28
N GLU A 148 3.83 0.89 5.81
CA GLU A 148 3.07 -0.36 5.89
C GLU A 148 2.75 -0.74 7.34
N ASN A 149 3.66 -0.50 8.28
CA ASN A 149 3.39 -0.77 9.69
C ASN A 149 2.26 0.10 10.26
N TYR A 150 2.14 1.36 9.84
CA TYR A 150 1.01 2.21 10.26
C TYR A 150 -0.31 1.75 9.64
N ILE A 151 -0.31 1.40 8.34
CA ILE A 151 -1.55 1.11 7.60
C ILE A 151 -2.03 -0.34 7.70
N SER A 152 -1.14 -1.30 7.99
CA SER A 152 -1.47 -2.73 8.03
C SER A 152 -2.48 -3.11 9.13
N ALA A 153 -2.62 -2.25 10.15
CA ALA A 153 -3.62 -2.39 11.20
C ALA A 153 -4.95 -1.69 10.90
N LEU A 154 -5.02 -0.91 9.82
CA LEU A 154 -6.19 -0.13 9.49
C LEU A 154 -7.17 -0.95 8.65
N HIS A 155 -8.45 -0.80 8.95
CA HIS A 155 -9.51 -1.35 8.13
C HIS A 155 -9.47 -0.72 6.72
N PRO A 156 -9.61 -1.46 5.61
CA PRO A 156 -9.57 -0.89 4.26
C PRO A 156 -10.60 0.23 4.05
N GLY A 157 -11.80 0.04 4.60
CA GLY A 157 -12.85 1.06 4.59
C GLY A 157 -12.44 2.38 5.27
N LEU A 158 -11.57 2.34 6.28
CA LEU A 158 -11.06 3.54 6.93
C LEU A 158 -10.11 4.32 6.01
N ILE A 159 -9.17 3.63 5.36
CA ILE A 159 -8.21 4.24 4.43
C ILE A 159 -8.95 4.99 3.33
N ASN A 160 -9.93 4.33 2.72
CA ASN A 160 -10.72 4.91 1.63
C ASN A 160 -11.61 6.06 2.11
N ALA A 161 -12.22 5.95 3.30
CA ALA A 161 -13.07 7.00 3.87
C ALA A 161 -12.28 8.24 4.32
N ALA A 162 -10.99 8.09 4.65
CA ALA A 162 -10.16 9.17 5.15
C ALA A 162 -9.88 10.27 4.11
N ASN A 163 -9.93 9.92 2.81
CA ASN A 163 -9.77 10.86 1.70
C ASN A 163 -8.52 11.74 1.86
N TRP A 164 -7.34 11.12 2.01
CA TRP A 164 -6.04 11.78 2.15
C TRP A 164 -5.28 11.87 0.81
N THR A 165 -6.00 11.99 -0.31
CA THR A 165 -5.44 12.03 -1.69
C THR A 165 -4.73 10.74 -2.15
N PHE A 166 -4.78 9.68 -1.33
CA PHE A 166 -4.46 8.32 -1.73
C PHE A 166 -5.50 7.34 -1.19
N ASP A 167 -5.65 6.20 -1.87
CA ASP A 167 -6.53 5.08 -1.50
C ASP A 167 -5.78 3.74 -1.43
N ASP A 168 -6.49 2.68 -1.04
CA ASP A 168 -5.91 1.33 -0.95
C ASP A 168 -5.24 0.89 -2.27
N LEU A 169 -5.85 1.20 -3.43
CA LEU A 169 -5.34 0.82 -4.76
C LEU A 169 -4.01 1.51 -5.07
N GLN A 170 -3.92 2.81 -4.81
CA GLN A 170 -2.70 3.59 -5.01
C GLN A 170 -1.56 3.08 -4.13
N ILE A 171 -1.85 2.62 -2.91
CA ILE A 171 -0.84 2.04 -2.03
C ILE A 171 -0.25 0.76 -2.62
N GLY A 172 -1.04 -0.18 -3.12
CA GLY A 172 -0.47 -1.39 -3.72
C GLY A 172 0.17 -1.16 -5.07
N ARG A 173 -0.25 -0.15 -5.84
CA ARG A 173 0.53 0.29 -7.00
C ARG A 173 1.92 0.75 -6.60
N LEU A 174 2.02 1.58 -5.55
CA LEU A 174 3.31 1.99 -5.00
C LEU A 174 4.12 0.78 -4.51
N ARG A 175 3.51 -0.18 -3.80
CA ARG A 175 4.16 -1.43 -3.39
C ARG A 175 4.77 -2.18 -4.57
N ARG A 176 4.00 -2.38 -5.64
CA ARG A 176 4.47 -3.09 -6.85
C ARG A 176 5.59 -2.34 -7.56
N GLN A 177 5.55 -1.01 -7.59
CA GLN A 177 6.68 -0.21 -8.11
C GLN A 177 7.96 -0.44 -7.30
N ILE A 178 7.87 -0.54 -5.98
CA ILE A 178 9.02 -0.83 -5.11
C ILE A 178 9.56 -2.24 -5.35
N LEU A 179 8.67 -3.23 -5.43
CA LEU A 179 9.03 -4.62 -5.75
C LEU A 179 9.68 -4.74 -7.14
N GLN A 180 9.23 -3.95 -8.12
CA GLN A 180 9.85 -3.87 -9.43
C GLN A 180 11.29 -3.37 -9.34
N CYS A 181 11.54 -2.32 -8.54
CA CYS A 181 12.89 -1.81 -8.30
C CYS A 181 13.82 -2.90 -7.71
N TYR A 182 13.33 -3.71 -6.77
CA TYR A 182 14.08 -4.84 -6.23
C TYR A 182 14.47 -5.87 -7.28
N ARG A 183 13.51 -6.31 -8.09
CA ARG A 183 13.78 -7.32 -9.11
C ARG A 183 14.75 -6.83 -10.19
N GLN A 184 14.70 -5.54 -10.53
CA GLN A 184 15.66 -4.92 -11.44
C GLN A 184 17.10 -5.00 -10.90
N LEU A 185 17.30 -4.94 -9.58
CA LEU A 185 18.61 -5.13 -8.95
C LEU A 185 19.03 -6.61 -8.94
N GLU A 186 18.10 -7.54 -8.65
CA GLU A 186 18.38 -8.98 -8.59
C GLU A 186 18.68 -9.59 -9.97
N ALA A 187 18.03 -9.11 -11.03
CA ALA A 187 18.21 -9.56 -12.41
C ALA A 187 19.67 -9.44 -12.92
N LYS A 188 20.51 -8.67 -12.22
CA LYS A 188 21.97 -8.59 -12.41
C LYS A 188 22.67 -9.96 -12.28
N THR A 189 22.01 -10.98 -11.70
CA THR A 189 22.65 -12.25 -11.30
C THR A 189 22.09 -13.51 -11.96
N ALA A 190 20.99 -13.43 -12.72
CA ALA A 190 20.32 -14.61 -13.26
C ALA A 190 20.86 -15.02 -14.64
N ASN A 191 21.47 -16.21 -14.72
CA ASN A 191 21.88 -16.85 -15.98
C ASN A 191 20.70 -17.62 -16.61
N GLY A 192 20.66 -17.62 -17.94
CA GLY A 192 19.49 -17.94 -18.78
C GLY A 192 18.76 -19.27 -18.52
N SER A 193 17.43 -19.20 -18.65
CA SER A 193 16.49 -20.33 -18.69
C SER A 193 16.65 -21.14 -19.99
N LYS A 194 16.49 -22.46 -19.91
CA LYS A 194 16.44 -23.39 -21.07
C LYS A 194 15.05 -23.51 -21.70
N PHE A 195 14.01 -22.93 -21.10
CA PHE A 195 12.65 -22.93 -21.60
C PHE A 195 12.35 -21.62 -22.35
N PRO A 196 11.47 -21.65 -23.38
CA PRO A 196 10.93 -20.42 -23.94
C PRO A 196 10.38 -19.55 -22.79
N PRO A 197 10.60 -18.22 -22.83
CA PRO A 197 10.10 -17.37 -21.78
C PRO A 197 8.57 -17.40 -21.80
N LEU A 198 7.99 -17.98 -20.76
CA LEU A 198 6.57 -17.87 -20.47
C LEU A 198 6.19 -16.39 -20.43
N LYS A 199 5.07 -16.01 -21.03
CA LYS A 199 4.52 -14.65 -20.98
C LYS A 199 3.16 -14.62 -20.33
N VAL A 200 3.02 -13.76 -19.31
CA VAL A 200 1.77 -13.59 -18.56
C VAL A 200 1.32 -12.14 -18.67
N TYR A 201 0.13 -11.92 -19.23
CA TYR A 201 -0.54 -10.63 -19.15
C TYR A 201 -1.26 -10.53 -17.81
N VAL A 202 -1.10 -9.42 -17.10
CA VAL A 202 -1.76 -9.19 -15.80
C VAL A 202 -2.79 -8.10 -15.99
N TYR A 203 -4.07 -8.43 -15.85
CA TYR A 203 -5.11 -7.40 -15.87
C TYR A 203 -4.98 -6.47 -14.67
N ASP A 204 -5.34 -5.21 -14.88
CA ASP A 204 -5.54 -4.23 -13.81
C ASP A 204 -6.90 -3.53 -13.94
N GLU A 205 -7.20 -2.64 -13.00
CA GLU A 205 -8.46 -1.90 -12.98
C GLU A 205 -8.60 -0.87 -14.13
N VAL A 206 -7.53 -0.58 -14.87
CA VAL A 206 -7.59 0.25 -16.09
C VAL A 206 -8.06 -0.59 -17.27
N ASP A 207 -7.56 -1.83 -17.37
CA ASP A 207 -8.00 -2.79 -18.37
C ASP A 207 -9.44 -3.25 -18.16
N VAL A 208 -9.79 -3.54 -16.90
CA VAL A 208 -11.08 -4.12 -16.49
C VAL A 208 -11.59 -3.44 -15.22
N PRO A 209 -12.44 -2.40 -15.34
CA PRO A 209 -12.95 -1.64 -14.19
C PRO A 209 -13.63 -2.48 -13.11
N GLU A 210 -14.23 -3.62 -13.48
CA GLU A 210 -14.86 -4.59 -12.58
C GLU A 210 -13.88 -5.23 -11.57
N LEU A 211 -12.57 -5.10 -11.80
CA LEU A 211 -11.54 -5.52 -10.84
C LEU A 211 -11.44 -4.60 -9.63
N GLU A 212 -11.76 -3.31 -9.79
CA GLU A 212 -11.55 -2.29 -8.77
C GLU A 212 -12.10 -2.68 -7.38
N PRO A 213 -13.35 -3.18 -7.24
CA PRO A 213 -13.91 -3.59 -5.95
C PRO A 213 -13.14 -4.74 -5.28
N LEU A 214 -12.60 -5.66 -6.08
CA LEU A 214 -11.90 -6.86 -5.61
C LEU A 214 -10.44 -6.58 -5.25
N LEU A 215 -9.90 -5.43 -5.65
CA LEU A 215 -8.53 -5.01 -5.37
C LEU A 215 -8.40 -4.10 -4.14
N ARG A 216 -9.52 -3.57 -3.61
CA ARG A 216 -9.62 -2.59 -2.51
C ARG A 216 -9.50 -3.16 -1.09
N SER A 217 -8.63 -4.14 -0.89
CA SER A 217 -8.34 -4.72 0.43
C SER A 217 -6.91 -5.23 0.55
N GLN A 218 -6.04 -4.80 -0.37
CA GLN A 218 -4.73 -5.44 -0.52
C GLN A 218 -3.82 -5.19 0.67
N ILE A 219 -3.95 -4.04 1.34
CA ILE A 219 -3.11 -3.69 2.49
C ILE A 219 -3.51 -4.44 3.74
N TYR A 220 -4.81 -4.62 3.94
CA TYR A 220 -5.32 -5.45 5.03
C TYR A 220 -4.87 -6.90 4.88
N CYS A 221 -4.85 -7.39 3.63
CA CYS A 221 -4.51 -8.77 3.35
C CYS A 221 -3.05 -9.05 3.03
N SER A 222 -2.21 -8.05 2.75
CA SER A 222 -0.81 -8.28 2.36
C SER A 222 -0.03 -9.04 3.43
N ARG A 223 -0.54 -9.09 4.66
CA ARG A 223 -0.02 -9.84 5.81
C ARG A 223 -1.03 -10.90 6.27
N GLY A 224 -0.51 -12.03 6.76
CA GLY A 224 -1.33 -13.10 7.37
C GLY A 224 -1.80 -14.15 6.37
N GLN A 225 -2.77 -14.96 6.82
CA GLN A 225 -3.23 -16.17 6.11
C GLN A 225 -3.92 -15.90 4.77
N TRP A 226 -4.40 -14.67 4.56
CA TRP A 226 -5.14 -14.28 3.36
C TRP A 226 -4.28 -13.52 2.33
N GLY A 227 -2.97 -13.37 2.59
CA GLY A 227 -2.06 -12.63 1.72
C GLY A 227 -1.56 -13.37 0.50
N THR A 228 -1.91 -14.64 0.31
CA THR A 228 -1.46 -15.42 -0.84
C THR A 228 -1.89 -14.79 -2.16
N ASP A 229 -3.14 -14.34 -2.28
CA ASP A 229 -3.66 -13.74 -3.52
C ASP A 229 -2.89 -12.46 -3.88
N VAL A 230 -2.64 -11.61 -2.87
CA VAL A 230 -1.84 -10.38 -3.01
C VAL A 230 -0.39 -10.70 -3.39
N GLN A 231 0.22 -11.72 -2.78
CA GLN A 231 1.60 -12.11 -3.09
C GLN A 231 1.75 -12.72 -4.49
N VAL A 232 0.77 -13.51 -4.95
CA VAL A 232 0.79 -14.05 -6.32
C VAL A 232 0.58 -12.93 -7.33
N HIS A 233 -0.30 -11.97 -7.04
CA HIS A 233 -0.44 -10.78 -7.87
C HIS A 233 0.86 -9.96 -7.91
N ASP A 234 1.45 -9.65 -6.77
CA ASP A 234 2.75 -8.97 -6.69
C ASP A 234 3.83 -9.73 -7.47
N PHE A 235 3.84 -11.06 -7.40
CA PHE A 235 4.77 -11.90 -8.16
C PHE A 235 4.59 -11.72 -9.67
N PHE A 236 3.40 -11.95 -10.21
CA PHE A 236 3.18 -11.83 -11.66
C PHE A 236 3.37 -10.40 -12.15
N ALA A 237 2.83 -9.41 -11.43
CA ALA A 237 2.88 -8.02 -11.83
C ALA A 237 4.29 -7.43 -11.89
N THR A 238 5.25 -8.05 -11.20
CA THR A 238 6.65 -7.57 -11.13
C THR A 238 7.66 -8.53 -11.77
N SER A 239 7.24 -9.73 -12.14
CA SER A 239 8.13 -10.74 -12.73
C SER A 239 8.58 -10.36 -14.14
N SER A 240 9.75 -10.85 -14.56
CA SER A 240 10.24 -10.72 -15.93
C SER A 240 9.43 -11.50 -16.96
N ILE A 241 8.53 -12.39 -16.52
CA ILE A 241 7.59 -13.10 -17.40
C ILE A 241 6.34 -12.27 -17.72
N ARG A 242 6.16 -11.11 -17.07
CA ARG A 242 5.05 -10.21 -17.40
C ARG A 242 5.21 -9.66 -18.81
N THR A 243 4.11 -9.61 -19.55
CA THR A 243 3.99 -8.87 -20.81
C THR A 243 2.95 -7.76 -20.66
N ASP A 244 3.22 -6.60 -21.26
CA ASP A 244 2.22 -5.53 -21.43
C ASP A 244 1.49 -5.63 -22.78
N ASP A 245 1.91 -6.54 -23.67
CA ASP A 245 1.20 -6.87 -24.91
C ASP A 245 0.36 -8.14 -24.70
N PRO A 246 -0.98 -8.05 -24.69
CA PRO A 246 -1.85 -9.22 -24.54
C PRO A 246 -1.79 -10.18 -25.73
N ALA A 247 -1.37 -9.74 -26.91
CA ALA A 247 -1.24 -10.61 -28.10
C ALA A 247 -0.07 -11.59 -28.00
N GLU A 248 0.91 -11.30 -27.14
CA GLU A 248 2.07 -12.17 -26.89
C GLU A 248 1.89 -13.07 -25.66
N ALA A 249 0.76 -12.95 -24.95
CA ALA A 249 0.53 -13.65 -23.69
C ALA A 249 0.21 -15.13 -23.90
N ASP A 250 0.88 -16.00 -23.14
CA ASP A 250 0.53 -17.42 -23.03
C ASP A 250 -0.60 -17.63 -22.01
N PHE A 251 -0.62 -16.81 -20.95
CA PHE A 251 -1.64 -16.81 -19.91
C PHE A 251 -2.07 -15.38 -19.54
N PHE A 252 -3.31 -15.26 -19.08
CA PHE A 252 -3.88 -14.04 -18.54
C PHE A 252 -4.12 -14.22 -17.03
N PHE A 253 -3.41 -13.48 -16.20
CA PHE A 253 -3.63 -13.49 -14.77
C PHE A 253 -4.70 -12.47 -14.40
N VAL A 254 -5.73 -12.92 -13.69
CA VAL A 254 -6.84 -12.10 -13.21
C VAL A 254 -6.67 -11.91 -11.69
N PRO A 255 -6.19 -10.75 -11.23
CA PRO A 255 -6.03 -10.54 -9.79
C PRO A 255 -7.39 -10.37 -9.11
N GLY A 256 -7.56 -10.89 -7.91
CA GLY A 256 -8.76 -10.67 -7.13
C GLY A 256 -8.59 -11.17 -5.71
N TYR A 257 -9.06 -10.39 -4.73
CA TYR A 257 -8.85 -10.69 -3.31
C TYR A 257 -10.17 -11.07 -2.63
N ALA A 258 -10.87 -12.06 -3.18
CA ALA A 258 -12.21 -12.47 -2.74
C ALA A 258 -12.29 -12.66 -1.23
N ILE A 259 -11.38 -13.45 -0.66
CA ILE A 259 -11.38 -13.74 0.78
C ILE A 259 -11.11 -12.49 1.61
N CYS A 260 -10.30 -11.57 1.10
CA CYS A 260 -9.91 -10.35 1.79
C CYS A 260 -11.05 -9.35 1.89
N VAL A 261 -11.81 -9.20 0.83
CA VAL A 261 -12.95 -8.29 0.84
C VAL A 261 -14.11 -8.85 1.69
N LEU A 262 -14.20 -10.18 1.83
CA LEU A 262 -15.12 -10.86 2.76
C LEU A 262 -14.70 -10.68 4.22
N GLU A 263 -13.47 -11.06 4.57
CA GLU A 263 -12.94 -11.00 5.95
C GLU A 263 -12.79 -9.54 6.43
N GLY A 264 -12.52 -8.62 5.49
CA GLY A 264 -12.55 -7.19 5.72
C GLY A 264 -13.96 -6.59 5.81
N ASN A 265 -15.03 -7.39 5.80
CA ASN A 265 -16.43 -6.95 5.85
C ASN A 265 -16.75 -5.82 4.84
N LEU A 266 -16.12 -5.84 3.66
CA LEU A 266 -16.37 -4.86 2.60
C LEU A 266 -17.55 -5.29 1.72
N TYR A 267 -17.70 -6.61 1.52
CA TYR A 267 -18.78 -7.23 0.77
C TYR A 267 -19.23 -8.51 1.46
N THR A 268 -20.48 -8.88 1.24
CA THR A 268 -21.04 -10.18 1.58
C THR A 268 -20.64 -11.24 0.56
N LEU A 269 -20.85 -12.52 0.87
CA LEU A 269 -20.57 -13.62 -0.06
C LEU A 269 -21.34 -13.49 -1.38
N ASP A 270 -22.63 -13.14 -1.31
CA ASP A 270 -23.47 -12.97 -2.49
C ASP A 270 -22.99 -11.80 -3.37
N GLU A 271 -22.58 -10.69 -2.74
CA GLU A 271 -22.02 -9.55 -3.46
C GLU A 271 -20.68 -9.90 -4.14
N VAL A 272 -19.81 -10.66 -3.47
CA VAL A 272 -18.55 -11.13 -4.07
C VAL A 272 -18.80 -12.09 -5.23
N ASP A 273 -19.77 -12.99 -5.11
CA ASP A 273 -20.18 -13.89 -6.21
C ASP A 273 -20.65 -13.08 -7.43
N ASP A 274 -21.46 -12.05 -7.21
CA ASP A 274 -21.91 -11.16 -8.29
C ASP A 274 -20.77 -10.33 -8.88
N LEU A 275 -19.83 -9.84 -8.06
CA LEU A 275 -18.62 -9.16 -8.55
C LEU A 275 -17.79 -10.08 -9.48
N TYR A 276 -17.58 -11.34 -9.10
CA TYR A 276 -16.83 -12.29 -9.94
C TYR A 276 -17.57 -12.65 -11.24
N LYS A 277 -18.89 -12.83 -11.20
CA LYS A 277 -19.68 -13.07 -12.41
C LYS A 277 -19.56 -11.90 -13.39
N ASN A 278 -19.69 -10.68 -12.88
CA ASN A 278 -19.57 -9.47 -13.69
C ASN A 278 -18.15 -9.32 -14.25
N LEU A 279 -17.12 -9.55 -13.41
CA LEU A 279 -15.73 -9.55 -13.82
C LEU A 279 -15.49 -10.51 -14.98
N VAL A 280 -15.87 -11.78 -14.86
CA VAL A 280 -15.63 -12.80 -15.90
C VAL A 280 -16.31 -12.43 -17.22
N GLN A 281 -17.48 -11.80 -17.17
CA GLN A 281 -18.17 -11.31 -18.38
C GLN A 281 -17.47 -10.11 -19.02
N ALA A 282 -16.77 -9.29 -18.22
CA ALA A 282 -16.06 -8.10 -18.66
C ALA A 282 -14.63 -8.38 -19.14
N LEU A 283 -14.02 -9.52 -18.77
CA LEU A 283 -12.64 -9.86 -19.11
C LEU A 283 -12.41 -9.81 -20.64
N PRO A 284 -11.53 -8.91 -21.11
CA PRO A 284 -11.03 -8.96 -22.47
C PRO A 284 -10.42 -10.33 -22.75
N TYR A 285 -10.40 -10.80 -23.99
CA TYR A 285 -9.74 -12.06 -24.40
C TYR A 285 -10.29 -13.38 -23.79
N PHE A 286 -11.12 -13.36 -22.75
CA PHE A 286 -11.65 -14.56 -22.07
C PHE A 286 -12.33 -15.55 -23.03
N ASN A 287 -13.16 -15.03 -23.93
CA ASN A 287 -13.89 -15.85 -24.90
C ASN A 287 -13.02 -16.48 -25.99
N ALA A 288 -11.81 -15.98 -26.23
CA ALA A 288 -10.92 -16.51 -27.28
C ALA A 288 -10.50 -17.96 -26.99
N SER A 289 -10.25 -18.26 -25.72
CA SER A 289 -9.92 -19.60 -25.23
C SER A 289 -11.06 -20.27 -24.47
N GLY A 290 -12.13 -19.53 -24.16
CA GLY A 290 -13.15 -19.95 -23.19
C GLY A 290 -12.59 -20.03 -21.76
N GLY A 291 -11.68 -19.13 -21.41
CA GLY A 291 -11.05 -19.03 -20.09
C GLY A 291 -9.95 -20.05 -19.79
N ARG A 292 -9.53 -20.90 -20.74
CA ARG A 292 -8.53 -21.97 -20.49
C ARG A 292 -7.12 -21.45 -20.22
N ASP A 293 -6.82 -20.25 -20.66
CA ASP A 293 -5.57 -19.53 -20.47
C ASP A 293 -5.67 -18.45 -19.37
N HIS A 294 -6.81 -18.35 -18.68
CA HIS A 294 -7.00 -17.40 -17.59
C HIS A 294 -6.69 -18.06 -16.24
N VAL A 295 -5.82 -17.42 -15.47
CA VAL A 295 -5.37 -17.88 -14.16
C VAL A 295 -6.03 -17.05 -13.08
N PHE A 296 -6.83 -17.72 -12.26
CA PHE A 296 -7.45 -17.18 -11.06
C PHE A 296 -6.81 -17.81 -9.83
N VAL A 297 -6.69 -17.05 -8.74
CA VAL A 297 -6.15 -17.53 -7.47
C VAL A 297 -7.20 -17.31 -6.40
N PHE A 298 -7.41 -18.35 -5.58
CA PHE A 298 -8.35 -18.34 -4.47
C PHE A 298 -7.66 -18.92 -3.24
N GLY A 299 -6.96 -18.09 -2.48
CA GLY A 299 -6.34 -18.49 -1.23
C GLY A 299 -7.41 -18.85 -0.19
N SER A 300 -7.62 -20.14 0.07
CA SER A 300 -8.53 -20.58 1.14
C SER A 300 -7.79 -20.65 2.48
N GLY A 301 -8.17 -19.79 3.43
CA GLY A 301 -7.81 -19.91 4.85
C GLY A 301 -8.94 -20.48 5.72
N MET A 302 -10.15 -20.60 5.18
CA MET A 302 -11.28 -21.18 5.91
C MET A 302 -11.16 -22.70 5.97
N ALA A 303 -10.44 -23.20 6.98
CA ALA A 303 -10.76 -24.51 7.52
C ALA A 303 -12.15 -24.40 8.16
N GLN A 304 -13.22 -24.59 7.38
CA GLN A 304 -14.53 -24.84 7.97
C GLN A 304 -14.48 -26.21 8.66
N SER A 305 -14.50 -26.18 9.99
CA SER A 305 -14.95 -27.28 10.86
C SER A 305 -16.39 -27.05 11.26
#